data_AF-A0A1V2B4N2-F1
#
_entry.id   AF-A0A1V2B4N2-F1
#
_cell.length_a   1.000
_cell.length_b   1.000
_cell.length_c   1.000
_cell.angle_alpha   90.00
_cell.angle_beta   90.00
_cell.angle_gamma   90.00
#
_symmetry.space_group_name_H-M   'P 1'
#
loop_
_entity.id
_entity.type
_entity.pdbx_description
1 polymer ?
#
loop_
_entity_poly.entity_id
_entity_poly.type
_entity_poly.pdbx_seq_one_letter_code
_entity_poly.pdbx_strand_id
1 'polypeptide(L)'
;MIKRPDIPVGLNPKNIILGLTIKSNEKRPGIPTGPNCINNYTELHYYDGNQVNFGNSSPKRYVNTTFDLAGYLNRPLRIALFVDGQRMAVYLDGKKIQDGIFFNPSAAKNFYITAPWMYENGAKVLVSNIKIYGFGK
;
A
#
# COMPACT_ATOMS: atom_id res chain seq x y z
N MET A 1 -19.45 25.29 -13.26
CA MET A 1 -19.51 23.84 -13.60
C MET A 1 -18.16 23.48 -14.23
N ILE A 2 -17.28 22.77 -13.51
CA ILE A 2 -15.95 22.41 -14.03
C ILE A 2 -16.14 21.30 -15.05
N LYS A 3 -15.75 21.56 -16.31
CA LYS A 3 -15.77 20.58 -17.40
C LYS A 3 -14.81 19.44 -17.04
N ARG A 4 -15.31 18.21 -16.97
CA ARG A 4 -14.45 17.03 -16.79
C ARG A 4 -13.66 16.84 -18.10
N PRO A 5 -12.34 16.63 -18.05
CA PRO A 5 -11.59 16.30 -19.26
C PRO A 5 -12.05 14.93 -19.75
N ASP A 6 -12.30 14.82 -21.06
CA ASP A 6 -12.59 13.56 -21.72
C ASP A 6 -11.36 12.66 -21.58
N ILE A 7 -11.51 11.54 -20.86
CA ILE A 7 -10.45 10.55 -20.71
C ILE A 7 -10.47 9.68 -21.97
N PRO A 8 -9.37 9.58 -22.74
CA PRO A 8 -9.33 8.75 -23.94
C PRO A 8 -9.68 7.30 -23.60
N VAL A 9 -10.65 6.75 -24.32
CA VAL A 9 -10.99 5.32 -24.29
C VAL A 9 -9.77 4.57 -24.81
N GLY A 10 -9.02 3.92 -23.93
CA GLY A 10 -7.76 3.23 -24.29
C GLY A 10 -6.59 3.38 -23.32
N LEU A 11 -6.76 4.02 -22.16
CA LEU A 11 -5.75 3.97 -21.10
C LEU A 11 -5.53 2.51 -20.67
N ASN A 12 -4.44 1.92 -21.13
CA ASN A 12 -3.95 0.63 -20.65
C ASN A 12 -3.16 0.94 -19.37
N PRO A 13 -3.69 0.69 -18.16
CA PRO A 13 -3.15 1.16 -16.88
C PRO A 13 -1.92 0.36 -16.44
N LYS A 14 -1.12 -0.12 -17.40
CA LYS A 14 -0.07 -1.13 -17.26
C LYS A 14 1.05 -0.78 -16.28
N ASN A 15 1.03 0.41 -15.66
CA ASN A 15 2.11 0.88 -14.79
C ASN A 15 1.64 1.65 -13.54
N ILE A 16 0.38 1.48 -13.08
CA ILE A 16 -0.04 2.07 -11.80
C ILE A 16 0.25 1.07 -10.66
N ILE A 17 1.28 1.39 -9.87
CA ILE A 17 1.50 0.76 -8.57
C ILE A 17 1.22 1.81 -7.50
N LEU A 18 0.37 1.46 -6.55
CA LEU A 18 0.28 2.21 -5.29
C LEU A 18 0.79 1.30 -4.18
N GLY A 19 1.95 1.64 -3.64
CA GLY A 19 2.49 1.01 -2.44
C GLY A 19 2.06 1.79 -1.20
N LEU A 20 1.33 1.13 -0.31
CA LEU A 20 1.22 1.57 1.07
C LEU A 20 2.23 0.77 1.88
N THR A 21 3.31 1.42 2.28
CA THR A 21 4.42 0.76 2.96
C THR A 21 4.44 1.19 4.41
N ILE A 22 4.21 0.28 5.35
CA ILE A 22 4.62 0.51 6.74
C ILE A 22 6.04 -0.03 6.89
N LYS A 23 7.05 0.84 6.81
CA LYS A 23 8.39 0.38 7.16
C LYS A 23 8.46 0.20 8.67
N SER A 24 8.77 -1.01 9.08
CA SER A 24 9.11 -1.30 10.46
C SER A 24 10.61 -1.04 10.56
N ASN A 25 10.99 0.17 10.98
CA ASN A 25 12.41 0.50 11.13
C ASN A 25 12.95 -0.25 12.36
N GLU A 26 13.46 -1.48 12.16
CA GLU A 26 14.46 -2.02 13.06
C GLU A 26 15.78 -1.29 12.77
N LYS A 27 16.07 -0.22 13.51
CA LYS A 27 17.46 0.23 13.61
C LYS A 27 18.19 -0.79 14.48
N ARG A 28 18.71 -1.87 13.88
CA ARG A 28 19.68 -2.73 14.56
C ARG A 28 20.95 -1.89 14.77
N PRO A 29 21.42 -1.68 16.01
CA PRO A 29 22.70 -1.00 16.23
C PRO A 29 23.80 -1.72 15.45
N GLY A 30 24.52 -0.99 14.57
CA GLY A 30 25.68 -1.51 13.85
C GLY A 30 25.43 -2.15 12.46
N ILE A 31 24.19 -2.19 11.94
CA ILE A 31 23.96 -2.61 10.54
C ILE A 31 23.74 -1.36 9.66
N PRO A 32 24.51 -1.16 8.58
CA PRO A 32 24.28 -0.07 7.64
C PRO A 32 22.86 -0.19 7.07
N THR A 33 22.13 0.92 7.01
CA THR A 33 20.84 1.01 6.32
C THR A 33 21.04 0.89 4.80
N GLY A 34 21.34 -0.31 4.33
CA GLY A 34 21.29 -0.70 2.92
C GLY A 34 19.87 -1.05 2.49
N PRO A 35 19.64 -1.42 1.22
CA PRO A 35 18.30 -1.67 0.64
C PRO A 35 17.50 -2.81 1.31
N ASN A 36 18.08 -3.53 2.26
CA ASN A 36 17.47 -4.62 3.03
C ASN A 36 16.69 -4.15 4.26
N CYS A 37 16.07 -2.96 4.21
CA CYS A 37 15.19 -2.50 5.27
C CYS A 37 14.02 -3.48 5.46
N ILE A 38 13.70 -3.80 6.71
CA ILE A 38 12.55 -4.62 7.09
C ILE A 38 11.28 -3.82 6.78
N ASN A 39 10.74 -4.05 5.58
CA ASN A 39 9.60 -3.30 5.07
C ASN A 39 8.36 -4.18 5.15
N ASN A 40 7.35 -3.73 5.91
CA ASN A 40 6.00 -4.26 5.70
C ASN A 40 5.40 -3.48 4.55
N TYR A 41 4.87 -4.17 3.56
CA TYR A 41 4.24 -3.51 2.43
C TYR A 41 2.85 -4.09 2.19
N THR A 42 1.98 -3.22 1.70
CA THR A 42 0.73 -3.53 1.01
C THR A 42 0.82 -2.86 -0.35
N GLU A 43 0.91 -3.63 -1.42
CA GLU A 43 1.06 -3.12 -2.77
C GLU A 43 -0.17 -3.44 -3.61
N LEU A 44 -0.73 -2.42 -4.25
CA LEU A 44 -1.83 -2.55 -5.18
C LEU A 44 -1.27 -2.55 -6.60
N HIS A 45 -1.36 -3.70 -7.28
CA HIS A 45 -0.85 -3.89 -8.63
C HIS A 45 -2.00 -3.76 -9.64
N TYR A 46 -2.23 -2.55 -10.17
CA TYR A 46 -3.29 -2.30 -11.15
C TYR A 46 -2.98 -2.89 -12.53
N TYR A 47 -1.74 -3.32 -12.75
CA TYR A 47 -1.24 -3.83 -14.02
C TYR A 47 -1.13 -5.36 -14.06
N ASP A 48 -1.05 -6.01 -12.90
CA ASP A 48 -0.83 -7.45 -12.78
C ASP A 48 -2.08 -8.14 -12.25
N GLY A 49 -3.12 -8.21 -13.08
CA GLY A 49 -4.30 -9.02 -12.81
C GLY A 49 -5.01 -8.68 -11.49
N ASN A 50 -5.05 -7.40 -11.11
CA ASN A 50 -5.74 -6.93 -9.91
C ASN A 50 -5.18 -7.53 -8.59
N GLN A 51 -3.87 -7.86 -8.58
CA GLN A 51 -3.21 -8.40 -7.41
C GLN A 51 -3.02 -7.36 -6.30
N VAL A 52 -3.15 -7.83 -5.06
CA VAL A 52 -2.76 -7.09 -3.86
C VAL A 52 -1.78 -7.94 -3.06
N ASN A 53 -0.57 -7.41 -2.91
CA ASN A 53 0.54 -8.12 -2.29
C ASN A 53 0.81 -7.57 -0.90
N PHE A 54 1.04 -8.48 0.04
CA PHE A 54 1.46 -8.15 1.40
C PHE A 54 2.75 -8.89 1.71
N GLY A 55 3.72 -8.17 2.24
CA GLY A 55 4.98 -8.79 2.59
C GLY A 55 5.65 -8.14 3.78
N ASN A 56 6.42 -8.94 4.51
CA ASN A 56 7.43 -8.49 5.44
C ASN A 56 8.59 -9.50 5.45
N SER A 57 9.82 -9.02 5.31
CA SER A 57 11.05 -9.81 5.39
C SER A 57 11.40 -10.33 6.80
N SER A 58 10.79 -9.80 7.85
CA SER A 58 10.88 -10.27 9.24
C SER A 58 9.52 -10.03 9.92
N PRO A 59 8.60 -11.02 9.86
CA PRO A 59 8.86 -12.45 10.08
C PRO A 59 8.88 -13.36 8.82
N LYS A 60 9.23 -12.85 7.63
CA LYS A 60 9.17 -13.60 6.35
C LYS A 60 7.75 -14.04 5.98
N ARG A 61 6.78 -13.14 6.14
CA ARG A 61 5.39 -13.37 5.76
C ARG A 61 5.15 -12.71 4.41
N TYR A 62 4.83 -13.51 3.40
CA TYR A 62 4.49 -13.05 2.05
C TYR A 62 3.20 -13.73 1.64
N VAL A 63 2.19 -12.93 1.33
CA VAL A 63 0.85 -13.41 0.98
C VAL A 63 0.26 -12.45 -0.05
N ASN A 64 -0.49 -12.99 -0.98
CA ASN A 64 -1.19 -12.21 -2.00
C ASN A 64 -2.68 -12.54 -1.98
N THR A 65 -3.45 -11.63 -2.55
CA THR A 65 -4.88 -11.81 -2.83
C THR A 65 -5.24 -11.02 -4.08
N THR A 66 -6.49 -11.08 -4.50
CA THR A 66 -7.02 -10.29 -5.60
C THR A 66 -8.14 -9.37 -5.11
N PHE A 67 -8.22 -8.19 -5.70
CA PHE A 67 -9.27 -7.21 -5.47
C PHE A 67 -9.52 -6.45 -6.77
N ASP A 68 -10.77 -6.20 -7.16
CA ASP A 68 -11.06 -5.49 -8.41
C ASP A 68 -10.57 -4.03 -8.37
N LEU A 69 -9.29 -3.82 -8.71
CA LEU A 69 -8.63 -2.51 -8.75
C LEU A 69 -8.96 -1.75 -10.03
N ALA A 70 -9.24 -2.45 -11.13
CA ALA A 70 -9.64 -1.86 -12.41
C ALA A 70 -10.85 -0.92 -12.25
N GLY A 71 -11.82 -1.30 -11.41
CA GLY A 71 -12.97 -0.44 -11.06
C GLY A 71 -12.62 0.91 -10.42
N TYR A 72 -11.39 1.07 -9.92
CA TYR A 72 -10.91 2.26 -9.20
C TYR A 72 -9.87 3.10 -9.94
N LEU A 73 -9.55 2.81 -11.21
CA LEU A 73 -8.55 3.56 -11.98
C LEU A 73 -8.83 5.07 -12.09
N ASN A 74 -10.10 5.46 -12.01
CA ASN A 74 -10.53 6.86 -12.03
C ASN A 74 -11.59 7.15 -10.95
N ARG A 75 -11.58 6.36 -9.86
CA ARG A 75 -12.52 6.53 -8.75
C ARG A 75 -11.76 6.46 -7.42
N PRO A 76 -12.21 7.17 -6.38
CA PRO A 76 -11.59 7.06 -5.08
C PRO A 76 -11.68 5.62 -4.55
N LEU A 77 -10.54 5.02 -4.25
CA LEU A 77 -10.46 3.78 -3.47
C LEU A 77 -10.24 4.16 -2.01
N ARG A 78 -11.16 3.75 -1.13
CA ARG A 78 -10.99 3.92 0.31
C ARG A 78 -10.10 2.81 0.83
N ILE A 79 -9.04 3.18 1.55
CA ILE A 79 -8.11 2.23 2.14
C ILE A 79 -8.08 2.45 3.65
N ALA A 80 -8.26 1.38 4.40
CA ALA A 80 -8.08 1.40 5.85
C ALA A 80 -7.07 0.34 6.27
N LEU A 81 -6.19 0.75 7.17
CA LEU A 81 -5.10 -0.06 7.69
C LEU A 81 -5.19 -0.03 9.21
N PHE A 82 -5.36 -1.20 9.80
CA PHE A 82 -5.42 -1.37 11.25
C PHE A 82 -4.18 -2.12 11.68
N VAL A 83 -3.45 -1.53 12.63
CA VAL A 83 -2.24 -2.13 13.19
C VAL A 83 -2.42 -2.22 14.69
N ASP A 84 -2.35 -3.43 15.21
CA ASP A 84 -2.46 -3.73 16.64
C ASP A 84 -1.31 -4.67 17.03
N GLY A 85 -0.33 -4.14 17.75
CA GLY A 85 0.89 -4.85 18.10
C GLY A 85 1.60 -5.44 16.88
N GLN A 86 1.52 -6.76 16.72
CA GLN A 86 2.12 -7.50 15.59
C GLN A 86 1.18 -7.67 14.40
N ARG A 87 -0.13 -7.50 14.63
CA ARG A 87 -1.18 -7.81 13.68
C ARG A 87 -1.47 -6.62 12.78
N MET A 88 -1.73 -6.91 11.52
CA MET A 88 -2.14 -5.95 10.50
C MET A 88 -3.39 -6.47 9.82
N ALA A 89 -4.40 -5.60 9.69
CA ALA A 89 -5.56 -5.86 8.86
C ALA A 89 -5.74 -4.74 7.83
N VAL A 90 -6.05 -5.13 6.60
CA VAL A 90 -6.20 -4.23 5.45
C VAL A 90 -7.60 -4.36 4.89
N TYR A 91 -8.21 -3.20 4.66
CA TYR A 91 -9.53 -3.08 4.06
C TYR A 91 -9.45 -2.20 2.81
N LEU A 92 -10.04 -2.68 1.72
CA LEU A 92 -10.25 -1.93 0.49
C LEU A 92 -11.75 -1.74 0.29
N ASP A 93 -12.16 -0.48 0.20
CA ASP A 93 -13.56 -0.05 0.17
C ASP A 93 -14.45 -0.75 1.21
N GLY A 94 -13.93 -0.88 2.44
CA GLY A 94 -14.61 -1.52 3.56
C GLY A 94 -14.57 -3.05 3.56
N LYS A 95 -14.12 -3.70 2.48
CA LYS A 95 -13.91 -5.15 2.44
C LYS A 95 -12.57 -5.52 3.06
N LYS A 96 -12.56 -6.39 4.07
CA LYS A 96 -11.31 -6.95 4.62
C LYS A 96 -10.65 -7.85 3.58
N ILE A 97 -9.44 -7.51 3.17
CA ILE A 97 -8.67 -8.29 2.17
C ILE A 97 -7.47 -9.00 2.79
N GLN A 98 -7.02 -8.55 3.96
CA GLN A 98 -5.96 -9.22 4.70
C GLN A 98 -6.12 -8.98 6.19
N ASP A 99 -5.70 -9.99 6.96
CA ASP A 99 -5.71 -9.98 8.41
C ASP A 99 -4.71 -11.02 8.95
N GLY A 100 -3.58 -10.57 9.51
CA GLY A 100 -2.53 -11.48 9.94
C GLY A 100 -1.40 -10.84 10.71
N ILE A 101 -0.44 -11.66 11.14
CA ILE A 101 0.77 -11.21 11.82
C ILE A 101 1.77 -10.79 10.76
N PHE A 102 2.03 -9.49 10.70
CA PHE A 102 2.99 -8.92 9.75
C PHE A 102 4.15 -8.26 10.46
N PHE A 103 3.99 -7.73 11.67
CA PHE A 103 5.06 -6.96 12.32
C PHE A 103 5.80 -7.73 13.41
N ASN A 104 7.08 -7.43 13.56
CA ASN A 104 7.81 -7.74 14.79
C ASN A 104 7.26 -6.89 15.95
N PRO A 105 7.00 -7.48 17.14
CA PRO A 105 6.50 -6.75 18.31
C PRO A 105 7.44 -5.62 18.79
N SER A 106 8.75 -5.80 18.68
CA SER A 106 9.74 -4.87 19.26
C SER A 106 10.19 -3.77 18.31
N ALA A 107 9.61 -3.68 17.10
CA ALA A 107 10.08 -2.80 16.05
C ALA A 107 9.20 -1.54 15.90
N ALA A 108 9.86 -0.39 15.74
CA ALA A 108 9.19 0.88 15.51
C ALA A 108 8.49 0.89 14.15
N LYS A 109 7.21 1.28 14.12
CA LYS A 109 6.38 1.25 12.92
C LYS A 109 6.25 2.66 12.35
N ASN A 110 6.66 2.83 11.11
CA ASN A 110 6.60 4.10 10.38
C ASN A 110 5.74 3.91 9.13
N PHE A 111 4.79 4.80 8.89
CA PHE A 111 3.90 4.73 7.73
C PHE A 111 4.42 5.59 6.59
N TYR A 112 4.47 5.01 5.39
CA TYR A 112 4.88 5.66 4.15
C TYR A 112 3.87 5.33 3.04
N ILE A 113 3.68 6.30 2.15
CA ILE A 113 2.96 6.10 0.90
C ILE A 113 3.97 6.24 -0.23
N THR A 114 4.01 5.26 -1.11
CA THR A 114 4.98 5.17 -2.20
C THR A 114 4.29 4.88 -3.51
N ALA A 115 4.82 5.43 -4.58
CA ALA A 115 4.27 5.35 -5.91
C ALA A 115 5.44 5.43 -6.92
N PRO A 116 5.35 4.83 -8.11
CA PRO A 116 6.35 5.01 -9.16
C PRO A 116 6.69 6.49 -9.37
N TRP A 117 7.98 6.76 -9.59
CA TRP A 117 8.49 8.11 -9.88
C TRP A 117 7.99 8.66 -11.21
N MET A 118 7.62 7.77 -12.13
CA MET A 118 7.10 8.12 -13.44
C MET A 118 5.91 7.23 -13.78
N TYR A 119 4.89 7.86 -14.34
CA TYR A 119 3.71 7.20 -14.85
C TYR A 119 3.59 7.49 -16.34
N GLU A 120 3.17 6.49 -17.10
CA GLU A 120 2.87 6.67 -18.52
C GLU A 120 1.54 7.41 -18.73
N ASN A 121 1.36 7.99 -19.92
CA ASN A 121 0.11 8.60 -20.37
C ASN A 121 -0.45 9.68 -19.43
N GLY A 122 0.43 10.38 -18.70
CA GLY A 122 0.05 11.43 -17.76
C GLY A 122 -0.74 10.95 -16.55
N ALA A 123 -0.76 9.63 -16.28
CA ALA A 123 -1.40 9.08 -15.09
C ALA A 123 -0.72 9.63 -13.82
N LYS A 124 -1.50 9.77 -12.75
CA LYS A 124 -1.03 10.29 -11.47
C LYS A 124 -1.75 9.58 -10.35
N VAL A 125 -1.06 9.32 -9.25
CA VAL A 125 -1.70 8.92 -8.00
C VAL A 125 -1.99 10.18 -7.18
N LEU A 126 -3.24 10.28 -6.73
CA LEU A 126 -3.69 11.33 -5.82
C LEU A 126 -4.03 10.70 -4.47
N VAL A 127 -3.44 11.25 -3.41
CA VAL A 127 -3.72 10.84 -2.03
C VAL A 127 -4.38 12.00 -1.32
N SER A 128 -5.50 11.75 -0.66
CA SER A 128 -6.27 12.77 0.07
C SER A 128 -6.97 12.18 1.29
N ASN A 129 -7.50 13.05 2.15
CA ASN A 129 -8.32 12.67 3.31
C ASN A 129 -7.64 11.67 4.27
N ILE A 130 -6.35 11.87 4.53
CA ILE A 130 -5.58 11.03 5.46
C ILE A 130 -6.04 11.31 6.89
N LYS A 131 -6.41 10.26 7.62
CA LYS A 131 -6.73 10.29 9.05
C LYS A 131 -5.88 9.26 9.79
N ILE A 132 -5.20 9.68 10.85
CA ILE A 132 -4.38 8.82 11.70
C ILE A 132 -5.04 8.78 13.08
N TYR A 133 -5.64 7.64 13.43
CA TYR A 133 -6.35 7.44 14.70
C TYR A 133 -5.37 7.03 15.81
N GLY A 134 -4.41 7.92 16.13
CA GLY A 134 -3.48 7.80 17.25
C GLY A 134 -2.62 6.53 17.25
N PHE A 135 -1.76 6.42 18.26
CA PHE A 135 -1.05 5.20 18.60
C PHE A 135 -1.66 4.68 19.91
N GLY A 136 -2.19 3.45 19.91
CA GLY A 136 -2.58 2.79 21.15
C GLY A 136 -1.37 2.72 22.08
N LYS A 137 -1.58 3.01 23.37
CA LYS A 137 -0.53 2.94 24.39
C LYS A 137 -0.05 1.50 24.60
#